data_AF-I4BME3-F1
#
_entry.id   AF-I4BME3-F1
#
_cell.length_a   1.000
_cell.length_b   1.000
_cell.length_c   1.000
_cell.angle_alpha   90.00
_cell.angle_beta   90.00
_cell.angle_gamma   90.00
#
_symmetry.space_group_name_H-M   'P 1'
#
loop_
_entity.id
_entity.type
_entity.pdbx_description
1 polymer ?
#
loop_
_entity_poly.entity_id
_entity_poly.type
_entity_poly.pdbx_seq_one_letter_code
_entity_poly.pdbx_strand_id
1 'polypeptide(L)'
;MATDVAAPRRRSEKSRAAIMRATRELLLERGFDKLSIEAVAARAGVGKQTIYRWWPSRHALVADVTLEYADRILRPVERTADVTADICEWAVGLARALTTARGNAMLRILTTAGMEHPDTAARLRAGFSTPLNETVRNRLLAAGHRPAVARDAADAVVGGIVYAILTEGRSFECSRAESITRTVIDGLGLG
;
A
#
# COMPACT_ATOMS: atom_id res chain seq x y z
N MET A 1 -39.38 -26.58 -1.14
CA MET A 1 -39.25 -25.11 -1.00
C MET A 1 -37.89 -24.80 -0.38
N ALA A 2 -36.87 -24.56 -1.20
CA ALA A 2 -35.56 -24.11 -0.72
C ALA A 2 -35.64 -22.60 -0.50
N THR A 3 -35.50 -22.16 0.74
CA THR A 3 -35.62 -20.77 1.15
C THR A 3 -34.45 -19.92 0.67
N ASP A 4 -34.80 -18.70 0.30
CA ASP A 4 -34.06 -17.60 -0.30
C ASP A 4 -32.90 -17.05 0.56
N VAL A 5 -31.88 -17.86 0.84
CA VAL A 5 -30.66 -17.41 1.53
C VAL A 5 -29.65 -16.78 0.53
N ALA A 6 -29.82 -17.08 -0.76
CA ALA A 6 -28.91 -16.62 -1.82
C ALA A 6 -29.16 -15.15 -2.26
N ALA A 7 -30.41 -14.67 -2.30
CA ALA A 7 -30.70 -13.30 -2.74
C ALA A 7 -30.21 -12.20 -1.77
N PRO A 8 -30.32 -12.35 -0.43
CA PRO A 8 -29.77 -11.39 0.52
C PRO A 8 -28.25 -11.24 0.38
N ARG A 9 -27.52 -12.35 0.21
CA ARG A 9 -26.06 -12.36 -0.01
C ARG A 9 -25.68 -11.69 -1.33
N ARG A 10 -26.39 -11.97 -2.43
CA ARG A 10 -26.16 -11.33 -3.75
C ARG A 10 -26.38 -9.81 -3.70
N ARG A 11 -27.44 -9.35 -3.03
CA ARG A 11 -27.74 -7.92 -2.88
C ARG A 11 -26.69 -7.21 -2.01
N SER A 12 -26.20 -7.90 -0.99
CA SER A 12 -25.12 -7.44 -0.11
C SER A 12 -23.81 -7.22 -0.88
N GLU A 13 -23.39 -8.19 -1.69
CA GLU A 13 -22.18 -8.09 -2.52
C GLU A 13 -22.31 -7.02 -3.62
N LYS A 14 -23.48 -6.90 -4.28
CA LYS A 14 -23.73 -5.83 -5.25
C LYS A 14 -23.58 -4.44 -4.62
N SER A 15 -24.06 -4.27 -3.39
CA SER A 15 -23.93 -3.02 -2.65
C SER A 15 -22.47 -2.73 -2.29
N ARG A 16 -21.73 -3.75 -1.83
CA ARG A 16 -20.29 -3.64 -1.54
C ARG A 16 -19.50 -3.20 -2.77
N ALA A 17 -19.72 -3.84 -3.92
CA ALA A 17 -19.06 -3.48 -5.18
C ALA A 17 -19.41 -2.06 -5.63
N ALA A 18 -20.67 -1.63 -5.48
CA ALA A 18 -21.10 -0.27 -5.81
C ALA A 18 -20.41 0.78 -4.93
N ILE A 19 -20.25 0.51 -3.63
CA ILE A 19 -19.54 1.37 -2.68
C ILE A 19 -18.05 1.49 -3.05
N MET A 20 -17.39 0.36 -3.35
CA MET A 20 -15.98 0.34 -3.77
C MET A 20 -15.75 1.15 -5.05
N ARG A 21 -16.62 0.97 -6.06
CA ARG A 21 -16.56 1.73 -7.31
C ARG A 21 -16.79 3.23 -7.09
N ALA A 22 -17.84 3.60 -6.35
CA ALA A 22 -18.14 5.00 -6.05
C ALA A 22 -16.98 5.70 -5.32
N THR A 23 -16.38 5.01 -4.36
CA THR A 23 -15.23 5.52 -3.60
C THR A 23 -14.04 5.77 -4.51
N ARG A 24 -13.73 4.83 -5.40
CA ARG A 24 -12.64 4.92 -6.38
C ARG A 24 -12.82 6.10 -7.34
N GLU A 25 -14.01 6.28 -7.88
CA GLU A 25 -14.35 7.41 -8.76
C GLU A 25 -14.18 8.74 -8.02
N LEU A 26 -14.72 8.84 -6.80
CA LEU A 26 -14.61 10.07 -6.01
C LEU A 26 -13.17 10.39 -5.61
N LEU A 27 -12.36 9.38 -5.29
CA LEU A 27 -10.93 9.55 -5.03
C LEU A 27 -10.18 10.09 -6.26
N LEU A 28 -10.54 9.61 -7.46
CA LEU A 28 -9.97 10.09 -8.72
C LEU A 28 -10.42 11.52 -9.05
N GLU A 29 -11.70 11.84 -8.83
CA GLU A 29 -12.28 13.14 -9.16
C GLU A 29 -11.85 14.25 -8.20
N ARG A 30 -11.78 13.96 -6.90
CA ARG A 30 -11.73 15.00 -5.85
C ARG A 30 -10.55 14.85 -4.89
N GLY A 31 -9.86 13.72 -4.94
CA GLY A 31 -8.85 13.36 -3.96
C GLY A 31 -9.44 12.94 -2.62
N PHE A 32 -8.57 12.50 -1.71
CA PHE A 32 -8.97 11.96 -0.42
C PHE A 32 -9.55 13.01 0.54
N ASP A 33 -8.96 14.20 0.60
CA ASP A 33 -9.36 15.25 1.55
C ASP A 33 -10.82 15.67 1.36
N LYS A 34 -11.33 15.58 0.11
CA LYS A 34 -12.70 15.94 -0.27
C LYS A 34 -13.66 14.73 -0.33
N LEU A 35 -13.19 13.52 -0.01
CA LEU A 35 -14.04 12.32 0.03
C LEU A 35 -14.88 12.31 1.31
N SER A 36 -16.20 12.11 1.23
CA SER A 36 -17.06 11.92 2.40
C SER A 36 -17.90 10.65 2.28
N ILE A 37 -18.30 10.08 3.42
CA ILE A 37 -19.18 8.89 3.44
C ILE A 37 -20.55 9.23 2.82
N GLU A 38 -21.01 10.47 3.01
CA GLU A 38 -22.22 11.03 2.38
C GLU A 38 -22.12 10.99 0.85
N ALA A 39 -21.00 11.48 0.29
CA ALA A 39 -20.79 11.51 -1.16
C ALA A 39 -20.70 10.10 -1.73
N VAL A 40 -20.01 9.19 -1.03
CA VAL A 40 -19.93 7.77 -1.42
C VAL A 40 -21.31 7.12 -1.40
N ALA A 41 -22.08 7.32 -0.33
CA ALA A 41 -23.43 6.78 -0.17
C ALA A 41 -24.36 7.25 -1.29
N ALA A 42 -24.36 8.56 -1.56
CA ALA A 42 -25.15 9.17 -2.63
C ALA A 42 -24.76 8.61 -4.01
N ARG A 43 -23.47 8.51 -4.30
CA ARG A 43 -22.96 7.96 -5.58
C ARG A 43 -23.25 6.47 -5.75
N ALA A 44 -23.11 5.70 -4.69
CA ALA A 44 -23.36 4.25 -4.71
C ALA A 44 -24.86 3.90 -4.66
N GLY A 45 -25.74 4.86 -4.36
CA GLY A 45 -27.18 4.63 -4.21
C GLY A 45 -27.52 3.79 -2.98
N VAL A 46 -26.78 3.94 -1.89
CA VAL A 46 -26.95 3.19 -0.64
C VAL A 46 -27.06 4.12 0.57
N GLY A 47 -27.59 3.62 1.69
CA GLY A 47 -27.56 4.36 2.95
C GLY A 47 -26.21 4.26 3.66
N LYS A 48 -25.84 5.27 4.47
CA LYS A 48 -24.59 5.28 5.25
C LYS A 48 -24.42 4.03 6.13
N GLN A 49 -25.51 3.55 6.75
CA GLN A 49 -25.50 2.32 7.55
C GLN A 49 -25.01 1.10 6.76
N THR A 50 -25.30 1.05 5.45
CA THR A 50 -24.84 -0.03 4.57
C THR A 50 -23.33 0.02 4.40
N ILE A 51 -22.73 1.22 4.35
CA ILE A 51 -21.26 1.39 4.31
C ILE A 51 -20.64 0.98 5.64
N TYR A 52 -21.15 1.51 6.76
CA TYR A 52 -20.59 1.23 8.09
C TYR A 52 -20.69 -0.24 8.51
N ARG A 53 -21.64 -1.01 7.94
CA ARG A 53 -21.70 -2.46 8.12
C ARG A 53 -20.45 -3.19 7.65
N TRP A 54 -19.76 -2.65 6.63
CA TRP A 54 -18.57 -3.26 6.04
C TRP A 54 -17.28 -2.57 6.47
N TRP A 55 -17.31 -1.24 6.61
CA TRP A 55 -16.13 -0.43 6.91
C TRP A 55 -16.38 0.46 8.12
N PRO A 56 -15.65 0.26 9.23
CA PRO A 56 -15.87 1.03 10.46
C PRO A 56 -15.52 2.52 10.31
N SER A 57 -14.66 2.87 9.36
CA SER A 57 -14.26 4.25 9.08
C SER A 57 -14.09 4.53 7.59
N ARG A 58 -14.06 5.82 7.23
CA ARG A 58 -13.71 6.29 5.87
C ARG A 58 -12.32 5.80 5.48
N HIS A 59 -11.37 5.79 6.41
CA HIS A 59 -10.02 5.28 6.18
C HIS A 59 -10.02 3.78 5.88
N ALA A 60 -10.80 2.98 6.61
CA ALA A 60 -10.94 1.54 6.34
C ALA A 60 -11.53 1.25 4.95
N LEU A 61 -12.51 2.04 4.51
CA LEU A 61 -13.06 1.93 3.15
C LEU A 61 -12.01 2.26 2.07
N VAL A 62 -11.27 3.36 2.26
CA VAL A 62 -10.26 3.76 1.28
C VAL A 62 -9.07 2.80 1.28
N ALA A 63 -8.70 2.23 2.43
CA ALA A 63 -7.71 1.16 2.54
C ALA A 63 -8.07 -0.04 1.65
N ASP A 64 -9.32 -0.50 1.68
CA ASP A 64 -9.78 -1.59 0.82
C ASP A 64 -9.71 -1.24 -0.67
N VAL A 65 -10.18 -0.05 -1.04
CA VAL A 65 -10.11 0.41 -2.44
C VAL A 65 -8.67 0.49 -2.91
N THR A 66 -7.78 0.91 -2.01
CA THR A 66 -6.34 1.04 -2.26
C THR A 66 -5.67 -0.32 -2.43
N LEU A 67 -6.04 -1.31 -1.62
CA LEU A 67 -5.51 -2.68 -1.73
C LEU A 67 -5.79 -3.30 -3.12
N GLU A 68 -6.90 -2.99 -3.77
CA GLU A 68 -7.15 -3.41 -5.16
C GLU A 68 -6.18 -2.80 -6.20
N TYR A 69 -5.38 -1.82 -5.79
CA TYR A 69 -4.35 -1.19 -6.63
C TYR A 69 -2.92 -1.52 -6.19
N ALA A 70 -2.75 -2.42 -5.23
CA ALA A 70 -1.44 -2.76 -4.69
C ALA A 70 -0.45 -3.16 -5.81
N ASP A 71 -0.90 -3.93 -6.80
CA ASP A 71 -0.12 -4.36 -7.96
C ASP A 71 0.53 -3.22 -8.77
N ARG A 72 0.01 -1.99 -8.68
CA ARG A 72 0.60 -0.83 -9.38
C ARG A 72 1.81 -0.25 -8.65
N ILE A 73 1.91 -0.46 -7.34
CA ILE A 73 3.06 -0.08 -6.52
C ILE A 73 4.04 -1.24 -6.42
N LEU A 74 3.51 -2.45 -6.22
CA LEU A 74 4.26 -3.66 -6.00
C LEU A 74 4.88 -4.13 -7.32
N ARG A 75 6.06 -3.60 -7.62
CA ARG A 75 6.89 -4.08 -8.73
C ARG A 75 7.87 -5.13 -8.24
N PRO A 76 8.13 -6.18 -9.02
CA PRO A 76 9.19 -7.13 -8.71
C PRO A 76 10.56 -6.44 -8.78
N VAL A 77 11.53 -7.00 -8.06
CA VAL A 77 12.96 -6.69 -8.25
C VAL A 77 13.47 -7.50 -9.44
N GLU A 78 14.20 -6.85 -10.33
CA GLU A 78 14.94 -7.54 -11.41
C GLU A 78 16.01 -8.47 -10.81
N ARG A 79 16.41 -9.49 -11.58
CA ARG A 79 17.35 -10.50 -11.10
C ARG A 79 18.55 -10.56 -12.03
N THR A 80 19.47 -9.62 -11.84
CA THR A 80 20.75 -9.60 -12.53
C THR A 80 21.86 -10.18 -11.63
N ALA A 81 23.10 -10.15 -12.11
CA ALA A 81 24.25 -10.52 -11.29
C ALA A 81 24.57 -9.48 -10.20
N ASP A 82 24.14 -8.23 -10.39
CA ASP A 82 24.41 -7.13 -9.46
C ASP A 82 23.22 -6.93 -8.51
N VAL A 83 23.36 -7.51 -7.31
CA VAL A 83 22.34 -7.44 -6.23
C VAL A 83 22.06 -6.01 -5.80
N THR A 84 23.11 -5.18 -5.72
CA THR A 84 23.01 -3.80 -5.25
C THR A 84 22.26 -2.97 -6.27
N ALA A 85 22.62 -3.10 -7.55
CA ALA A 85 21.93 -2.42 -8.65
C ALA A 85 20.44 -2.80 -8.69
N ASP A 86 20.12 -4.10 -8.60
CA ASP A 86 18.74 -4.61 -8.62
C ASP A 86 17.86 -3.97 -7.52
N ILE A 87 18.37 -3.90 -6.29
CA ILE A 87 17.63 -3.32 -5.15
C ILE A 87 17.55 -1.79 -5.29
N CYS A 88 18.60 -1.13 -5.80
CA CYS A 88 18.59 0.31 -6.05
C CYS A 88 17.55 0.72 -7.10
N GLU A 89 17.49 0.01 -8.23
CA GLU A 89 16.51 0.28 -9.28
C GLU A 89 15.08 0.09 -8.76
N TRP A 90 14.86 -0.96 -7.98
CA TRP A 90 13.58 -1.19 -7.32
C TRP A 90 13.22 -0.07 -6.33
N ALA A 91 14.17 0.35 -5.49
CA ALA A 91 13.98 1.42 -4.52
C ALA A 91 13.62 2.76 -5.20
N VAL A 92 14.29 3.08 -6.31
CA VAL A 92 13.97 4.24 -7.14
C VAL A 92 12.58 4.10 -7.75
N GLY A 93 12.21 2.92 -8.24
CA GLY A 93 10.87 2.63 -8.75
C GLY A 93 9.78 2.83 -7.69
N LEU A 94 10.00 2.35 -6.47
CA LEU A 94 9.12 2.54 -5.33
C LEU A 94 8.98 4.04 -4.99
N ALA A 95 10.08 4.77 -4.90
CA ALA A 95 10.07 6.20 -4.63
C ALA A 95 9.31 6.99 -5.71
N ARG A 96 9.50 6.68 -7.00
CA ARG A 96 8.73 7.28 -8.09
C ARG A 96 7.24 7.00 -7.95
N ALA A 97 6.85 5.78 -7.60
CA ALA A 97 5.45 5.42 -7.41
C ALA A 97 4.82 6.22 -6.25
N LEU A 98 5.52 6.33 -5.12
CA LEU A 98 5.04 6.96 -3.89
C LEU A 98 5.11 8.49 -3.89
N THR A 99 5.89 9.11 -4.77
CA THR A 99 5.98 10.59 -4.89
C THR A 99 4.99 11.18 -5.90
N THR A 100 4.26 10.35 -6.66
CA THR A 100 3.12 10.83 -7.45
C THR A 100 2.02 11.42 -6.55
N ALA A 101 1.17 12.31 -7.09
CA ALA A 101 0.05 12.88 -6.33
C ALA A 101 -0.85 11.78 -5.73
N ARG A 102 -1.17 10.75 -6.53
CA ARG A 102 -1.96 9.60 -6.09
C ARG A 102 -1.20 8.71 -5.12
N GLY A 103 0.05 8.38 -5.43
CA GLY A 103 0.92 7.53 -4.62
C GLY A 103 1.11 8.07 -3.21
N ASN A 104 1.41 9.36 -3.10
CA ASN A 104 1.66 10.00 -1.82
C ASN A 104 0.39 10.11 -0.98
N ALA A 105 -0.74 10.50 -1.59
CA ALA A 105 -2.03 10.53 -0.90
C ALA A 105 -2.40 9.14 -0.37
N MET A 106 -2.24 8.11 -1.19
CA MET A 106 -2.48 6.71 -0.84
C MET A 106 -1.59 6.26 0.33
N LEU A 107 -0.29 6.55 0.29
CA LEU A 107 0.63 6.23 1.39
C LEU A 107 0.16 6.83 2.72
N ARG A 108 -0.18 8.12 2.74
CA ARG A 108 -0.66 8.80 3.95
C ARG A 108 -1.95 8.17 4.48
N ILE A 109 -2.88 7.83 3.59
CA ILE A 109 -4.15 7.19 3.98
C ILE A 109 -3.88 5.82 4.59
N LEU A 110 -3.01 5.02 3.98
CA LEU A 110 -2.65 3.69 4.50
C LEU A 110 -2.02 3.80 5.89
N THR A 111 -1.12 4.76 6.09
CA THR A 111 -0.51 5.03 7.39
C THR A 111 -1.55 5.43 8.44
N THR A 112 -2.44 6.39 8.15
CA THR A 112 -3.49 6.81 9.08
C THR A 112 -4.49 5.69 9.36
N ALA A 113 -4.95 4.98 8.33
CA ALA A 113 -5.89 3.86 8.46
C ALA A 113 -5.33 2.72 9.32
N GLY A 114 -4.03 2.44 9.19
CA GLY A 114 -3.33 1.43 9.99
C GLY A 114 -3.18 1.82 11.46
N MET A 115 -3.23 3.10 11.80
CA MET A 115 -3.17 3.56 13.20
C MET A 115 -4.53 3.52 13.91
N GLU A 116 -5.65 3.58 13.17
CA GLU A 116 -7.00 3.62 13.74
C GLU A 116 -7.54 2.25 14.19
N HIS A 117 -7.29 1.19 13.41
CA HIS A 117 -7.89 -0.12 13.64
C HIS A 117 -6.89 -1.27 13.44
N PRO A 118 -6.71 -2.18 14.43
CA PRO A 118 -5.78 -3.30 14.33
C PRO A 118 -6.02 -4.22 13.13
N ASP A 119 -7.28 -4.52 12.82
CA ASP A 119 -7.63 -5.37 11.68
C ASP A 119 -7.29 -4.71 10.34
N THR A 120 -7.53 -3.40 10.22
CA THR A 120 -7.11 -2.62 9.05
C THR A 120 -5.59 -2.61 8.95
N ALA A 121 -4.88 -2.41 10.05
CA ALA A 121 -3.41 -2.46 10.09
C ALA A 121 -2.87 -3.81 9.60
N ALA A 122 -3.46 -4.93 10.07
CA ALA A 122 -3.06 -6.26 9.66
C ALA A 122 -3.26 -6.49 8.16
N ARG A 123 -4.41 -6.07 7.62
CA ARG A 123 -4.72 -6.20 6.19
C ARG A 123 -3.81 -5.33 5.32
N LEU A 124 -3.53 -4.11 5.75
CA LEU A 124 -2.61 -3.22 5.04
C LEU A 124 -1.16 -3.71 5.08
N ARG A 125 -0.74 -4.25 6.24
CA ARG A 125 0.57 -4.90 6.35
C ARG A 125 0.66 -6.06 5.37
N ALA A 126 -0.33 -6.96 5.34
CA ALA A 126 -0.34 -8.11 4.46
C ALA A 126 -0.36 -7.73 2.97
N GLY A 127 -1.10 -6.68 2.59
CA GLY A 127 -1.24 -6.29 1.19
C GLY A 127 -0.19 -5.31 0.65
N PHE A 128 0.55 -4.61 1.51
CA PHE A 128 1.56 -3.62 1.09
C PHE A 128 2.92 -3.83 1.75
N SER A 129 3.00 -3.69 3.07
CA SER A 129 4.28 -3.70 3.77
C SER A 129 5.01 -5.03 3.63
N THR A 130 4.30 -6.15 3.75
CA THR A 130 4.88 -7.48 3.60
C THR A 130 5.42 -7.68 2.18
N PRO A 131 4.64 -7.55 1.09
CA PRO A 131 5.17 -7.72 -0.26
C PRO A 131 6.38 -6.82 -0.61
N LEU A 132 6.39 -5.57 -0.14
CA LEU A 132 7.53 -4.66 -0.34
C LEU A 132 8.79 -5.18 0.35
N ASN A 133 8.70 -5.57 1.63
CA ASN A 133 9.83 -6.10 2.37
C ASN A 133 10.28 -7.46 1.82
N GLU A 134 9.35 -8.32 1.44
CA GLU A 134 9.66 -9.63 0.85
C GLU A 134 10.41 -9.50 -0.47
N THR A 135 10.11 -8.47 -1.24
CA THR A 135 10.80 -8.20 -2.51
C THR A 135 12.30 -7.98 -2.30
N VAL A 136 12.70 -7.12 -1.35
CA VAL A 136 14.12 -6.89 -1.01
C VAL A 136 14.72 -8.10 -0.29
N ARG A 137 14.01 -8.64 0.70
CA ARG A 137 14.46 -9.78 1.51
C ARG A 137 14.78 -11.00 0.64
N ASN A 138 13.89 -11.35 -0.28
CA ASN A 138 14.08 -12.51 -1.16
C ASN A 138 15.27 -12.29 -2.12
N ARG A 139 15.51 -11.05 -2.55
CA ARG A 139 16.67 -10.73 -3.38
C ARG A 139 18.00 -10.93 -2.64
N LEU A 140 18.05 -10.52 -1.37
CA LEU A 140 19.22 -10.70 -0.50
C LEU A 140 19.43 -12.16 -0.10
N LEU A 141 18.36 -12.91 0.17
CA LEU A 141 18.44 -14.35 0.43
C LEU A 141 19.01 -15.10 -0.78
N ALA A 142 18.55 -14.76 -2.00
CA ALA A 142 19.07 -15.34 -3.24
C ALA A 142 20.56 -15.02 -3.47
N ALA A 143 21.06 -13.93 -2.90
CA ALA A 143 22.48 -13.56 -2.91
C ALA A 143 23.31 -14.22 -1.79
N GLY A 144 22.70 -15.06 -0.94
CA GLY A 144 23.39 -15.80 0.12
C GLY A 144 23.47 -15.08 1.47
N HIS A 145 22.81 -13.92 1.64
CA HIS A 145 22.77 -13.26 2.95
C HIS A 145 21.95 -14.07 3.97
N ARG A 146 22.37 -14.02 5.25
CA ARG A 146 21.66 -14.67 6.36
C ARG A 146 20.24 -14.12 6.50
N PRO A 147 19.24 -14.94 6.88
CA PRO A 147 17.84 -14.49 6.97
C PRO A 147 17.60 -13.28 7.88
N ALA A 148 18.27 -13.19 9.03
CA ALA A 148 18.16 -12.04 9.92
C ALA A 148 18.69 -10.75 9.26
N VAL A 149 19.83 -10.84 8.54
CA VAL A 149 20.43 -9.71 7.82
C VAL A 149 19.52 -9.27 6.67
N ALA A 150 19.00 -10.23 5.89
CA ALA A 150 18.09 -9.93 4.79
C ALA A 150 16.79 -9.26 5.26
N ARG A 151 16.27 -9.67 6.43
CA ARG A 151 15.11 -9.02 7.06
C ARG A 151 15.43 -7.59 7.48
N ASP A 152 16.48 -7.40 8.27
CA ASP A 152 16.80 -6.09 8.85
C ASP A 152 17.19 -5.07 7.77
N ALA A 153 17.89 -5.52 6.72
CA ALA A 153 18.20 -4.70 5.55
C ALA A 153 16.95 -4.31 4.76
N ALA A 154 16.00 -5.24 4.56
CA ALA A 154 14.73 -4.93 3.91
C ALA A 154 13.93 -3.89 4.71
N ASP A 155 13.82 -4.08 6.03
CA ASP A 155 13.14 -3.13 6.92
C ASP A 155 13.80 -1.74 6.86
N ALA A 156 15.13 -1.66 6.83
CA ALA A 156 15.87 -0.41 6.75
C ALA A 156 15.70 0.30 5.39
N VAL A 157 15.78 -0.43 4.27
CA VAL A 157 15.59 0.13 2.92
C VAL A 157 14.17 0.64 2.74
N VAL A 158 13.17 -0.21 2.99
CA VAL A 158 11.77 0.15 2.80
C VAL A 158 11.35 1.22 3.80
N GLY A 159 11.73 1.07 5.07
CA GLY A 159 11.44 2.02 6.13
C GLY A 159 12.04 3.39 5.87
N GLY A 160 13.31 3.46 5.46
CA GLY A 160 13.99 4.72 5.15
C GLY A 160 13.31 5.51 4.03
N ILE A 161 12.91 4.84 2.95
CA ILE A 161 12.22 5.46 1.82
C ILE A 161 10.81 5.91 2.23
N VAL A 162 10.03 5.01 2.84
CA VAL A 162 8.63 5.30 3.22
C VAL A 162 8.56 6.41 4.26
N TYR A 163 9.42 6.37 5.28
CA TYR A 163 9.46 7.40 6.32
C TYR A 163 9.83 8.77 5.75
N ALA A 164 10.86 8.85 4.90
CA ALA A 164 11.28 10.10 4.28
C ALA A 164 10.18 10.70 3.37
N ILE A 165 9.46 9.86 2.61
CA ILE A 165 8.33 10.33 1.78
C ILE A 165 7.13 10.76 2.64
N LEU A 166 6.91 10.15 3.80
CA LEU A 166 5.86 10.58 4.73
C LEU A 166 6.14 11.97 5.32
N THR A 167 7.42 12.29 5.59
CA THR A 167 7.81 13.57 6.18
C THR A 167 7.97 14.67 5.14
N GLU A 168 8.59 14.37 4.00
CA GLU A 168 8.93 15.36 2.95
C GLU A 168 7.85 15.44 1.85
N GLY A 169 6.92 14.49 1.83
CA GLY A 169 5.88 14.40 0.82
C GLY A 169 6.46 14.14 -0.57
N ARG A 170 5.95 14.87 -1.57
CA ARG A 170 6.36 14.72 -2.97
C ARG A 170 7.67 15.44 -3.31
N SER A 171 8.28 16.14 -2.36
CA SER A 171 9.58 16.80 -2.55
C SER A 171 10.75 15.82 -2.42
N PHE A 172 10.49 14.60 -1.95
CA PHE A 172 11.49 13.55 -1.85
C PHE A 172 12.12 13.23 -3.22
N GLU A 173 13.43 13.38 -3.31
CA GLU A 173 14.19 13.10 -4.53
C GLU A 173 14.42 11.59 -4.72
N CYS A 174 14.17 11.09 -5.93
CA CYS A 174 14.33 9.65 -6.22
C CYS A 174 15.79 9.17 -6.07
N SER A 175 16.78 10.05 -6.31
CA SER A 175 18.20 9.78 -6.07
C SER A 175 18.50 9.46 -4.60
N ARG A 176 17.72 9.99 -3.65
CA ARG A 176 17.87 9.66 -2.23
C ARG A 176 17.43 8.24 -1.91
N ALA A 177 16.46 7.68 -2.64
CA ALA A 177 16.11 6.27 -2.46
C ALA A 177 17.29 5.35 -2.82
N GLU A 178 17.98 5.64 -3.92
CA GLU A 178 19.21 4.95 -4.30
C GLU A 178 20.31 5.13 -3.24
N SER A 179 20.56 6.37 -2.79
CA SER A 179 21.58 6.66 -1.77
C SER A 179 21.32 5.94 -0.45
N ILE A 180 20.07 5.95 0.05
CA ILE A 180 19.64 5.21 1.25
C ILE A 180 19.92 3.71 1.05
N THR A 181 19.54 3.19 -0.12
CA THR A 181 19.67 1.77 -0.42
C THR A 181 21.14 1.34 -0.46
N ARG A 182 22.00 2.06 -1.20
CA ARG A 182 23.44 1.80 -1.22
C ARG A 182 24.06 1.85 0.16
N THR A 183 23.71 2.87 0.96
CA THR A 183 24.21 3.00 2.34
C THR A 183 23.88 1.76 3.19
N VAL A 184 22.65 1.23 3.08
CA VAL A 184 22.25 0.01 3.80
C VAL A 184 22.99 -1.22 3.28
N ILE A 185 23.07 -1.39 1.95
CA ILE A 185 23.68 -2.57 1.32
C ILE A 185 25.20 -2.62 1.53
N ASP A 186 25.89 -1.49 1.38
CA ASP A 186 27.33 -1.38 1.61
C ASP A 186 27.68 -1.71 3.07
N GLY A 187 26.78 -1.35 4.01
CA GLY A 187 26.90 -1.71 5.42
C GLY A 187 26.82 -3.22 5.70
N LEU A 188 26.30 -4.03 4.78
CA LEU A 188 26.24 -5.49 4.92
C LEU A 188 27.60 -6.17 4.69
N GLY A 189 28.52 -5.49 4.00
CA GLY A 189 29.87 -5.97 3.70
C GLY A 189 30.94 -5.57 4.72
N LEU A 190 30.57 -4.86 5.80
CA LEU A 190 31.48 -4.44 6.87
C LEU A 190 31.74 -5.55 7.92
N GLY A 191 31.82 -6.81 7.51
CA GLY A 191 32.00 -7.97 8.38
C GLY A 191 33.18 -8.85 7.99
#